data_AF-A0A973JLE1-F1
#
_entry.id   AF-A0A973JLE1-F1
#
_cell.length_a   1.000
_cell.length_b   1.000
_cell.length_c   1.000
_cell.angle_alpha   90.00
_cell.angle_beta   90.00
_cell.angle_gamma   90.00
#
_symmetry.space_group_name_H-M   'P 1'
#
loop_
_entity.id
_entity.type
_entity.pdbx_description
1 polymer ?
#
loop_
_entity_poly.entity_id
_entity_poly.type
_entity_poly.pdbx_seq_one_letter_code
_entity_poly.pdbx_strand_id
1 'polypeptide(L)' 'MSPTDDASGAAPATGTDPAPAEPLLTVQGLRKSFGDHEVLRTIDLTVHRGQVLALIGPSGSG' A
#
# COMPACT_ATOMS: atom_id res chain seq x y z
N MET A 1 3.15 -44.77 7.24
CA MET A 1 4.44 -44.11 6.94
C MET A 1 4.09 -42.77 6.31
N SER A 2 3.99 -41.72 7.11
CA SER A 2 3.68 -40.35 6.68
C SER A 2 4.95 -39.64 6.21
N PRO A 3 4.82 -38.57 5.40
CA PRO A 3 5.17 -37.25 5.90
C PRO A 3 4.06 -36.23 5.57
N THR A 4 3.43 -35.63 6.57
CA THR A 4 3.73 -34.29 7.10
C THR A 4 3.01 -33.20 6.30
N ASP A 5 1.90 -32.78 6.89
CA ASP A 5 1.28 -31.45 6.76
C ASP A 5 2.36 -30.36 6.67
N ASP A 6 2.49 -29.71 5.51
CA ASP A 6 3.18 -28.42 5.44
C ASP A 6 2.14 -27.33 5.70
N ALA A 7 1.99 -27.05 7.00
CA ALA A 7 1.34 -25.86 7.49
C ALA A 7 2.08 -24.62 6.93
N SER A 8 1.52 -24.01 5.88
CA SER A 8 1.99 -22.71 5.40
C SER A 8 1.63 -21.64 6.43
N GLY A 9 2.61 -21.32 7.28
CA GLY A 9 2.54 -20.28 8.31
C GLY A 9 2.18 -18.89 7.75
N ALA A 10 1.43 -18.14 8.54
CA ALA A 10 0.86 -16.84 8.22
C ALA A 10 1.82 -15.65 8.44
N ALA A 11 1.59 -14.54 7.72
CA ALA A 11 1.53 -13.16 8.26
C ALA A 11 1.20 -12.11 7.17
N PRO A 12 0.49 -10.99 7.47
CA PRO A 12 -0.49 -10.74 8.53
C PRO A 12 -1.91 -10.55 7.95
N ALA A 13 -2.92 -10.92 8.73
CA ALA A 13 -4.28 -10.40 8.55
C ALA A 13 -4.40 -9.06 9.29
N THR A 14 -5.32 -8.24 8.80
CA THR A 14 -6.03 -7.15 9.52
C THR A 14 -5.49 -5.74 9.30
N GLY A 15 -5.92 -5.15 8.18
CA GLY A 15 -6.54 -3.83 8.23
C GLY A 15 -8.02 -4.03 7.93
N THR A 16 -8.85 -4.31 8.95
CA THR A 16 -10.29 -4.23 8.75
C THR A 16 -10.59 -2.76 8.52
N ASP A 17 -10.84 -2.41 7.26
CA ASP A 17 -11.30 -1.09 6.87
C ASP A 17 -12.63 -0.85 7.60
N PRO A 18 -12.73 0.07 8.56
CA PRO A 18 -14.02 0.43 9.12
C PRO A 18 -14.89 0.91 7.94
N ALA A 19 -16.10 0.37 7.80
CA ALA A 19 -17.03 0.72 6.72
C ALA A 19 -16.96 2.23 6.41
N PRO A 20 -16.66 2.64 5.17
CA PRO A 20 -15.79 3.79 4.96
C PRO A 20 -16.52 5.07 5.33
N ALA A 21 -16.04 5.70 6.41
CA ALA A 21 -16.19 7.13 6.57
C ALA A 21 -15.60 7.81 5.32
N GLU A 22 -16.26 8.88 4.85
CA GLU A 22 -15.84 9.64 3.66
C GLU A 22 -14.31 9.87 3.68
N PRO A 23 -13.58 9.47 2.62
CA PRO A 23 -12.14 9.55 2.62
C PRO A 23 -11.70 11.00 2.79
N LEU A 24 -10.68 11.22 3.62
CA LEU A 24 -10.11 12.55 3.82
C LEU A 24 -9.31 13.02 2.59
N LEU A 25 -8.60 12.08 1.97
CA LEU A 25 -7.79 12.30 0.78
C LEU A 25 -7.94 11.11 -0.15
N THR A 26 -8.20 11.38 -1.43
CA THR A 26 -8.13 10.38 -2.49
C THR A 26 -7.21 10.90 -3.59
N VAL A 27 -6.25 10.06 -3.99
CA VAL A 27 -5.31 10.29 -5.07
C VAL A 27 -5.52 9.18 -6.08
N GLN A 28 -5.68 9.55 -7.36
CA GLN A 28 -5.86 8.59 -8.45
C GLN A 28 -4.86 8.87 -9.57
N GLY A 29 -4.17 7.84 -10.03
CA GLY A 29 -3.28 7.87 -11.17
C GLY A 29 -2.08 8.80 -11.02
N LEU A 30 -1.56 8.99 -9.80
CA LEU A 30 -0.43 9.88 -9.55
C LEU A 30 0.79 9.41 -10.34
N ARG A 31 1.30 10.30 -11.19
CA ARG A 31 2.52 10.12 -11.97
C ARG A 31 3.44 11.29 -11.77
N LYS A 32 4.74 11.02 -11.75
CA LYS A 32 5.77 12.04 -11.64
C LYS A 32 6.98 11.64 -12.46
N SER A 33 7.49 12.60 -13.23
CA SER A 33 8.73 12.48 -13.98
C SER A 33 9.63 13.67 -13.73
N PHE A 34 10.94 13.44 -13.82
CA PHE A 34 11.98 14.45 -13.92
C PHE A 34 12.64 14.34 -15.30
N GLY A 35 12.24 15.23 -16.22
CA GLY A 35 12.56 15.07 -17.64
C GLY A 35 12.00 13.74 -18.16
N ASP A 36 12.85 12.95 -18.79
CA ASP A 36 12.49 11.63 -19.34
C ASP A 36 12.46 10.51 -18.29
N HIS A 37 12.82 10.80 -17.03
CA HIS A 37 12.84 9.80 -15.96
C HIS A 37 11.51 9.77 -15.20
N GLU A 38 10.72 8.72 -15.39
CA GLU A 38 9.48 8.48 -14.61
C GLU A 38 9.80 7.88 -13.23
N VAL A 39 9.51 8.63 -12.16
CA VAL A 39 9.80 8.25 -10.75
C VAL A 39 8.57 7.72 -10.01
N LEU A 40 7.36 8.21 -10.32
CA LEU A 40 6.11 7.64 -9.80
C LEU A 40 5.28 7.12 -10.97
N ARG A 41 4.96 5.82 -10.93
CA ARG A 41 4.24 5.11 -11.98
C ARG A 41 2.83 4.79 -11.50
N THR A 42 1.89 5.67 -11.81
CA THR A 42 0.44 5.51 -11.59
C THR A 42 0.11 4.96 -10.21
N ILE A 43 0.11 5.83 -9.21
CA ILE A 43 -0.20 5.49 -7.82
C ILE A 43 -1.62 5.93 -7.47
N ASP A 44 -2.40 4.99 -6.93
CA ASP A 44 -3.70 5.24 -6.32
C ASP A 44 -3.55 5.15 -4.79
N LEU A 45 -4.04 6.17 -4.08
CA LEU A 45 -3.95 6.23 -2.62
C LEU A 45 -5.23 6.81 -2.03
N THR A 46 -5.79 6.15 -1.01
CA THR A 46 -6.91 6.67 -0.22
C THR A 46 -6.49 6.74 1.25
N VAL A 47 -6.77 7.88 1.91
CA VAL A 47 -6.48 8.10 3.33
C VAL A 47 -7.75 8.55 4.04
N HIS A 48 -8.11 7.84 5.10
CA HIS A 48 -9.27 8.13 5.94
C HIS A 48 -8.89 9.00 7.15
N ARG A 49 -9.89 9.63 7.76
CA ARG A 49 -9.67 10.45 8.97
C ARG A 49 -9.13 9.58 10.11
N GLY A 50 -8.07 10.05 10.77
CA GLY A 50 -7.41 9.33 11.87
C GLY A 50 -6.48 8.20 11.42
N GLN A 51 -6.34 7.96 10.11
CA GLN A 51 -5.41 6.98 9.57
C GLN A 51 -3.98 7.54 9.58
N VAL A 52 -3.05 6.74 10.09
CA VAL A 52 -1.61 7.00 9.98
C VAL A 52 -1.05 6.08 8.91
N LEU A 53 -0.52 6.67 7.84
CA LEU A 53 0.10 5.96 6.73
C LEU A 53 1.61 6.25 6.71
N ALA A 54 2.42 5.22 6.57
CA ALA A 54 3.86 5.34 6.34
C ALA A 54 4.21 4.86 4.93
N LEU A 55 4.99 5.67 4.20
CA LEU A 55 5.59 5.29 2.91
C LEU A 55 7.06 4.95 3.16
N ILE A 56 7.49 3.77 2.71
CA ILE A 56 8.86 3.28 2.91
C ILE A 56 9.43 2.87 1.55
N GLY A 57 10.67 3.28 1.28
CA GLY A 57 11.39 2.89 0.07
C GLY A 57 12.86 3.26 0.13
N PRO A 58 13.71 2.71 -0.76
CA PRO A 58 15.11 3.07 -0.88
C PRO A 58 15.26 4.56 -1.28
N SER A 59 16.44 5.13 -1.04
CA SER A 59 16.74 6.51 -1.43
C SER A 59 16.44 6.76 -2.92
N GLY A 60 15.60 7.75 -3.20
CA GLY A 60 15.20 8.13 -4.57
C GLY A 60 14.06 7.30 -5.19
N SER A 61 13.32 6.53 -4.39
CA SER A 61 12.19 5.71 -4.87
C SER A 61 10.89 6.48 -5.20
N GLY A 62 10.86 7.79 -4.93
CA GLY A 62 9.71 8.64 -5.19
C GLY A 62 10.08 10.12 -5.26
#